data_AF-A0A7X3YAY7-F1
#
_entry.id   AF-A0A7X3YAY7-F1
#
_cell.length_a   1.000
_cell.length_b   1.000
_cell.length_c   1.000
_cell.angle_alpha   90.00
_cell.angle_beta   90.00
_cell.angle_gamma   90.00
#
_symmetry.space_group_name_H-M   'P 1'
#
loop_
_entity.id
_entity.type
_entity.pdbx_description
1 polymer ?
#
loop_
_entity_poly.entity_id
_entity_poly.type
_entity_poly.pdbx_seq_one_letter_code
_entity_poly.pdbx_strand_id
1 'polypeptide(L)'
;CLHGAPGLQFFDSLAVEADGRICVATIHNGGITVIPPDGGAAEHVPMPDPVTTNIAFGGEDLRTACITLSMSGRLVSTEWDRPGLPLNFLNR
;
A
#
# COMPACT_ATOMS: atom_id res chain seq x y z
N CYS A 1 -16.06 4.00 -12.35
CA CYS A 1 -14.82 3.36 -11.83
C CYS A 1 -13.85 4.49 -11.52
N LEU A 2 -13.29 4.56 -10.31
CA LEU A 2 -12.34 5.62 -9.92
C LEU A 2 -10.93 5.37 -10.48
N HIS A 3 -10.51 4.10 -10.57
CA HIS A 3 -9.21 3.71 -11.10
C HIS A 3 -9.28 2.32 -11.75
N GLY A 4 -8.67 2.20 -12.93
CA GLY A 4 -8.42 0.93 -13.61
C GLY A 4 -7.01 0.94 -14.18
N ALA A 5 -6.13 0.11 -13.64
CA ALA A 5 -4.74 0.09 -14.07
C ALA A 5 -4.57 -0.73 -15.36
N PRO A 6 -3.71 -0.29 -16.29
CA PRO A 6 -3.42 -1.06 -17.50
C PRO A 6 -2.63 -2.34 -17.17
N GLY A 7 -2.81 -3.35 -18.01
CA GLY A 7 -2.12 -4.63 -17.86
C GLY A 7 -2.64 -5.49 -16.71
N LEU A 8 -1.91 -6.56 -16.40
CA LEU A 8 -2.22 -7.49 -15.32
C LEU A 8 -1.56 -7.01 -14.03
N GLN A 9 -2.27 -6.21 -13.23
CA GLN A 9 -1.78 -5.70 -11.95
C GLN A 9 -2.08 -6.60 -10.74
N PHE A 10 -3.07 -7.48 -10.83
CA PHE A 10 -3.45 -8.43 -9.76
C PHE A 10 -3.43 -7.80 -8.36
N PHE A 11 -4.29 -6.81 -8.14
CA PHE A 11 -4.40 -6.14 -6.84
C PHE A 11 -4.83 -7.11 -5.74
N ASP A 12 -4.16 -7.01 -4.59
CA ASP A 12 -4.42 -7.81 -3.39
C ASP A 12 -4.90 -6.88 -2.25
N SER A 13 -4.37 -7.04 -1.04
CA SER A 13 -4.78 -6.32 0.16
C SER A 13 -4.43 -4.83 0.09
N LEU A 14 -5.04 -4.04 0.98
CA LEU A 14 -4.90 -2.58 0.99
C LEU A 14 -4.82 -1.99 2.38
N ALA A 15 -4.27 -0.79 2.44
CA ALA A 15 -4.41 0.16 3.54
C ALA A 15 -4.76 1.55 2.98
N VAL A 16 -5.15 2.47 3.86
CA VAL A 16 -5.57 3.82 3.48
C VAL A 16 -4.67 4.83 4.19
N GLU A 17 -4.18 5.83 3.47
CA GLU A 17 -3.47 6.97 4.06
C GLU A 17 -4.48 7.93 4.70
N ALA A 18 -4.05 8.75 5.66
CA ALA A 18 -4.93 9.63 6.43
C ALA A 18 -5.68 10.66 5.56
N ASP A 19 -5.18 10.97 4.36
CA ASP A 19 -5.79 11.88 3.39
C ASP A 19 -6.77 11.19 2.43
N GLY A 20 -7.00 9.88 2.59
CA GLY A 20 -7.95 9.10 1.80
C GLY A 20 -7.35 8.42 0.57
N ARG A 21 -6.05 8.51 0.32
CA ARG A 21 -5.37 7.69 -0.70
C ARG A 21 -5.46 6.20 -0.35
N ILE A 22 -5.72 5.37 -1.36
CA ILE A 22 -5.77 3.91 -1.22
C ILE A 22 -4.42 3.35 -1.65
N CYS A 23 -3.71 2.70 -0.73
CA CYS A 23 -2.49 1.95 -1.01
C CYS A 23 -2.85 0.49 -1.22
N VAL A 24 -2.78 0.00 -2.46
CA VAL A 24 -3.12 -1.39 -2.80
C VAL A 24 -1.86 -2.16 -3.16
N ALA A 25 -1.67 -3.34 -2.57
CA ALA A 25 -0.59 -4.24 -2.94
C ALA A 25 -0.80 -4.74 -4.37
N THR A 26 0.27 -4.78 -5.15
CA THR A 26 0.25 -5.05 -6.59
C THR A 26 1.15 -6.23 -6.91
N ILE A 27 0.54 -7.31 -7.38
CA ILE A 27 1.24 -8.53 -7.81
C ILE A 27 1.68 -8.39 -9.28
N HIS A 28 2.75 -9.08 -9.66
CA HIS A 28 3.42 -9.04 -10.95
C HIS A 28 4.21 -7.76 -11.22
N ASN A 29 3.57 -6.58 -11.15
CA ASN A 29 4.26 -5.28 -11.22
C ASN A 29 4.91 -4.88 -9.87
N GLY A 30 4.86 -5.77 -8.86
CA GLY A 30 5.68 -5.74 -7.65
C GLY A 30 5.75 -4.39 -6.94
N GLY A 31 4.78 -4.10 -6.08
CA GLY A 31 4.84 -2.90 -5.26
C GLY A 31 3.52 -2.51 -4.65
N ILE A 32 3.42 -1.24 -4.28
CA ILE A 32 2.21 -0.61 -3.76
C ILE A 32 1.74 0.43 -4.78
N THR A 33 0.56 0.23 -5.36
CA THR A 33 -0.10 1.24 -6.18
C THR A 33 -0.89 2.15 -5.25
N VAL A 34 -0.59 3.45 -5.26
CA VAL A 34 -1.26 4.47 -4.44
C VAL A 34 -2.22 5.26 -5.31
N ILE A 35 -3.51 5.16 -5.01
CA ILE A 35 -4.60 5.74 -5.79
C ILE A 35 -5.15 6.97 -5.05
N PRO A 36 -5.12 8.17 -5.65
CA PRO A 36 -5.68 9.36 -5.02
C PRO A 36 -7.21 9.35 -5.00
N PRO A 37 -7.84 9.94 -3.95
CA PRO A 37 -9.29 9.89 -3.77
C PRO A 37 -10.06 10.70 -4.81
N ASP A 38 -9.41 11.64 -5.48
CA ASP A 38 -9.98 12.54 -6.49
C ASP A 38 -9.93 11.96 -7.93
N GLY A 39 -9.41 10.74 -8.11
CA GLY A 39 -9.29 10.11 -9.42
C GLY A 39 -8.11 10.63 -10.25
N GLY A 40 -7.16 11.32 -9.63
CA GLY A 40 -5.88 11.67 -10.24
C GLY A 40 -5.01 10.45 -10.60
N ALA A 41 -3.80 10.73 -11.10
CA ALA A 41 -2.85 9.69 -11.47
C ALA A 41 -2.39 8.88 -10.25
N ALA A 42 -2.39 7.55 -10.39
CA ALA A 42 -1.84 6.67 -9.37
C ALA A 42 -0.30 6.73 -9.35
N GLU A 43 0.27 6.63 -8.16
CA GLU A 43 1.69 6.45 -7.92
C GLU A 43 1.99 4.95 -7.77
N HIS A 44 3.18 4.50 -8.16
CA HIS A 44 3.63 3.13 -7.91
C HIS A 44 4.92 3.17 -7.09
N VAL A 45 4.87 2.60 -5.90
CA VAL A 45 6.03 2.46 -5.02
C VAL A 45 6.57 1.03 -5.20
N PRO A 46 7.68 0.85 -5.94
CA PRO A 46 8.19 -0.47 -6.26
C PRO A 46 8.74 -1.17 -5.01
N MET A 47 8.49 -2.47 -4.91
CA MET A 47 9.06 -3.30 -3.86
C MET A 47 10.06 -4.31 -4.44
N PRO A 48 11.05 -4.76 -3.66
CA PRO A 48 12.03 -5.75 -4.10
C PRO A 48 11.45 -7.19 -4.10
N ASP A 49 10.20 -7.32 -4.58
CA ASP A 49 9.46 -8.58 -4.73
C ASP A 49 8.29 -8.40 -5.72
N PRO A 50 8.21 -9.22 -6.79
CA PRO A 50 7.12 -9.14 -7.76
C PRO A 50 5.77 -9.62 -7.18
N VAL A 51 5.73 -10.27 -6.02
CA VAL A 51 4.50 -10.74 -5.36
C VAL A 51 4.35 -10.01 -4.02
N THR A 52 4.14 -8.70 -4.09
CA THR A 52 3.76 -7.89 -2.93
C THR A 52 2.28 -8.08 -2.64
N THR A 53 1.92 -8.44 -1.41
CA THR A 53 0.56 -8.92 -1.09
C THR A 53 -0.20 -8.09 -0.06
N ASN A 54 0.48 -7.35 0.82
CA ASN A 54 -0.18 -6.56 1.85
C ASN A 54 0.68 -5.37 2.29
N ILE A 55 0.02 -4.34 2.80
CA ILE A 55 0.58 -3.16 3.44
C ILE A 55 -0.24 -2.82 4.69
N ALA A 56 0.43 -2.46 5.78
CA ALA A 56 -0.20 -1.92 6.98
C ALA A 56 0.62 -0.75 7.53
N PHE A 57 -0.05 0.27 8.07
CA PHE A 57 0.59 1.43 8.68
C PHE A 57 0.71 1.28 10.20
N GLY A 58 1.86 1.68 10.73
CA GLY A 58 2.18 1.67 12.16
C GLY A 58 3.23 2.74 12.50
N GLY A 59 3.80 2.65 13.69
CA GLY A 59 4.64 3.72 14.25
C GLY A 59 3.80 4.76 15.01
N GLU A 60 4.46 5.64 15.76
CA GLU A 60 3.80 6.64 16.62
C GLU A 60 2.97 7.66 15.82
N ASP A 61 3.39 7.96 14.59
CA ASP A 61 2.77 8.91 13.67
C ASP A 61 2.12 8.24 12.45
N LEU A 62 2.00 6.90 12.48
CA LEU A 62 1.50 6.08 11.37
C LEU A 62 2.30 6.22 10.06
N ARG A 63 3.57 6.61 10.11
CA ARG A 63 4.45 6.74 8.92
C ARG A 63 5.35 5.53 8.68
N THR A 64 5.24 4.46 9.45
CA THR A 64 5.93 3.20 9.15
C THR A 64 5.00 2.28 8.35
N ALA A 65 5.40 1.91 7.14
CA ALA A 65 4.69 0.90 6.35
C ALA A 65 5.33 -0.48 6.54
N CYS A 66 4.56 -1.45 7.02
CA CYS A 66 4.92 -2.87 7.07
C CYS A 66 4.33 -3.58 5.84
N ILE A 67 5.15 -4.28 5.06
CA ILE A 67 4.78 -4.83 3.75
C ILE A 67 5.18 -6.30 3.66
N THR A 68 4.27 -7.14 3.19
CA THR A 68 4.54 -8.57 2.96
C THR A 68 4.97 -8.83 1.52
N LEU A 69 6.13 -9.46 1.37
CA LEU A 69 6.78 -9.84 0.13
C LEU A 69 6.70 -11.35 -0.04
N SER A 70 5.67 -11.84 -0.73
CA SER A 70 5.29 -13.25 -0.69
C SER A 70 6.22 -14.16 -1.48
N MET A 71 6.84 -13.72 -2.58
CA MET A 71 7.72 -14.59 -3.36
C MET A 71 9.02 -14.89 -2.61
N SER A 72 9.57 -13.87 -1.95
CA SER A 72 10.78 -13.98 -1.13
C SER A 72 10.50 -14.42 0.31
N GLY A 73 9.23 -14.45 0.74
CA GLY A 73 8.83 -14.83 2.09
C GLY A 73 9.29 -13.85 3.17
N ARG A 74 9.37 -12.55 2.85
CA ARG A 74 9.88 -11.51 3.76
C ARG A 74 8.76 -10.58 4.23
N LEU A 75 8.86 -10.15 5.49
CA LEU A 75 8.15 -8.99 6.02
C LEU A 75 9.18 -7.85 6.12
N VAL A 76 8.89 -6.73 5.48
CA VAL A 76 9.76 -5.55 5.49
C VAL A 76 9.03 -4.36 6.11
N SER A 77 9.79 -3.42 6.64
CA SER A 77 9.28 -2.11 7.06
C SER A 77 10.07 -0.99 6.38
N THR A 78 9.39 0.11 6.10
CA THR A 78 10.01 1.34 5.54
C THR A 78 9.30 2.57 6.09
N GLU A 79 10.00 3.70 6.10
CA GLU A 79 9.37 5.02 6.21
C GLU A 79 8.43 5.23 5.02
N TRP A 80 7.30 5.90 5.28
CA TRP A 80 6.26 6.22 4.31
C TRP A 80 5.98 7.72 4.27
N ASP A 81 5.81 8.25 3.07
CA ASP A 81 5.74 9.69 2.82
C ASP A 81 4.52 10.38 3.48
N ARG A 82 3.47 9.62 3.76
CA ARG A 82 2.20 10.11 4.31
C ARG A 82 1.74 9.20 5.45
N PRO A 83 1.11 9.74 6.50
CA PRO A 83 0.64 8.92 7.61
C PRO A 83 -0.52 8.03 7.17
N GLY A 84 -0.61 6.83 7.73
CA GLY A 84 -1.76 5.94 7.60
C GLY A 84 -3.02 6.48 8.27
N LEU A 85 -4.18 6.03 7.81
CA LEU A 85 -5.47 6.26 8.46
C LEU A 85 -5.55 5.41 9.75
N PRO A 86 -5.81 6.00 10.92
CA PRO A 86 -6.03 5.24 12.14
C PRO A 86 -7.16 4.22 11.99
N LEU A 87 -6.90 2.96 12.33
CA LEU A 87 -7.92 1.92 12.34
C LEU A 87 -8.95 2.18 13.45
N ASN A 88 -10.16 1.66 13.26
CA ASN A 88 -11.29 1.91 14.17
C ASN A 88 -11.01 1.55 15.64
N PHE A 89 -10.06 0.67 15.94
CA PHE A 89 -9.74 0.25 17.32
C PHE A 89 -8.30 0.58 17.74
N LEU A 90 -7.62 1.48 17.02
CA LEU A 90 -6.24 1.83 17.37
C LEU A 90 -6.19 2.45 18.77
N ASN A 91 -5.43 1.82 19.67
CA ASN A 91 -5.16 2.25 21.06
C ASN A 91 -6.41 2.52 21.91
N ARG A 92 -7.53 1.83 21.64
CA ARG A 92 -8.74 1.88 22.46
C ARG A 92 -8.71 0.93 23.64
#